data_AF-B4I538-F1
#
_entry.id   AF-B4I538-F1
#
_cell.length_a   1.000
_cell.length_b   1.000
_cell.length_c   1.000
_cell.angle_alpha   90.00
_cell.angle_beta   90.00
_cell.angle_gamma   90.00
#
_symmetry.space_group_name_H-M   'P 1'
#
loop_
_entity.id
_entity.type
_entity.pdbx_description
1 polymer ?
#
loop_
_entity_poly.entity_id
_entity_poly.type
_entity_poly.pdbx_seq_one_letter_code
_entity_poly.pdbx_strand_id
1 'polypeptide(L)'
;MSLEQQSAVDPHNPHGLGDPNDTRLRKVEREVLIPKIMRDRAKTEFCSKEVADFQDCCKASSILMVATCRKQNSALKECLTQWYQNDAFKEECKQIYLQERADYRSTGIPKKHRLEKL
;
A
#
# COMPACT_ATOMS: atom_id res chain seq x y z
N MET A 1 38.68 -2.91 31.22
CA MET A 1 38.40 -3.27 29.82
C MET A 1 37.05 -3.97 29.81
N SER A 2 35.99 -3.20 29.68
CA SER A 2 34.62 -3.71 29.78
C SER A 2 34.27 -4.39 28.47
N LEU A 3 34.02 -5.70 28.55
CA LEU A 3 33.62 -6.55 27.44
C LEU A 3 32.31 -6.00 26.85
N GLU A 4 32.35 -5.74 25.55
CA GLU A 4 31.21 -5.29 24.76
C GLU A 4 30.10 -6.33 24.86
N GLN A 5 29.01 -5.96 25.51
CA GLN A 5 27.77 -6.72 25.52
C GLN A 5 27.07 -6.48 24.18
N GLN A 6 27.58 -7.09 23.10
CA GLN A 6 26.84 -7.19 21.85
C GLN A 6 25.70 -8.18 22.08
N SER A 7 24.48 -7.66 22.29
CA SER A 7 23.27 -8.46 22.30
C SER A 7 23.23 -9.25 20.99
N ALA A 8 23.25 -10.58 21.07
CA ALA A 8 23.10 -11.44 19.90
C ALA A 8 21.80 -11.08 19.18
N VAL A 9 21.92 -10.44 18.01
CA VAL A 9 20.77 -10.06 17.19
C VAL A 9 20.18 -11.36 16.63
N ASP A 10 18.97 -11.70 17.03
CA ASP A 10 18.26 -12.88 16.52
C ASP A 10 17.99 -12.69 15.01
N PRO A 11 18.53 -13.56 14.12
CA PRO A 11 18.30 -13.46 12.69
C PRO A 11 16.82 -13.54 12.28
N HIS A 12 15.97 -14.17 13.10
CA HIS A 12 14.53 -14.32 12.86
C HIS A 12 13.70 -13.23 13.56
N ASN A 13 14.33 -12.31 14.31
CA ASN A 13 13.65 -11.19 14.94
C ASN A 13 14.61 -10.05 15.27
N PRO A 14 15.33 -9.49 14.28
CA PRO A 14 16.46 -8.60 14.53
C PRO A 14 16.09 -7.30 15.26
N HIS A 15 14.82 -6.88 15.16
CA HIS A 15 14.31 -5.64 15.74
C HIS A 15 13.06 -5.82 16.63
N GLY A 16 12.68 -7.05 16.99
CA GLY A 16 11.45 -7.29 17.75
C GLY A 16 10.15 -7.10 16.94
N LEU A 17 10.23 -7.03 15.61
CA LEU A 17 9.13 -6.76 14.68
C LEU A 17 8.57 -8.03 14.01
N GLY A 18 9.12 -9.19 14.35
CA GLY A 18 8.83 -10.49 13.76
C GLY A 18 9.79 -10.89 12.64
N ASP A 19 9.63 -12.10 12.14
CA ASP A 19 10.52 -12.71 11.14
C ASP A 19 10.40 -12.01 9.76
N PRO A 20 11.51 -11.47 9.21
CA PRO A 20 11.54 -10.92 7.85
C PRO A 20 11.13 -11.90 6.75
N ASN A 21 11.38 -13.20 6.93
CA ASN A 21 11.11 -14.24 5.93
C ASN A 21 9.71 -14.85 6.03
N ASP A 22 8.95 -14.52 7.08
CA ASP A 22 7.58 -15.00 7.21
C ASP A 22 6.69 -14.42 6.10
N THR A 23 6.03 -15.29 5.35
CA THR A 23 5.12 -14.96 4.25
C THR A 23 3.65 -15.02 4.65
N ARG A 24 3.34 -15.42 5.89
CA ARG A 24 1.96 -15.50 6.39
C ARG A 24 1.39 -14.09 6.49
N LEU A 25 0.14 -13.95 6.02
CA LEU A 25 -0.58 -12.70 6.14
C LEU A 25 -1.54 -12.76 7.34
N ARG A 26 -1.65 -11.65 8.06
CA ARG A 26 -2.66 -11.37 9.09
C ARG A 26 -3.93 -10.87 8.42
N LYS A 27 -5.05 -10.88 9.15
CA LYS A 27 -6.35 -10.41 8.64
C LYS A 27 -6.28 -8.98 8.11
N VAL A 28 -5.69 -8.07 8.89
CA VAL A 28 -5.49 -6.65 8.50
C VAL A 28 -4.64 -6.51 7.24
N GLU A 29 -3.64 -7.37 7.05
CA GLU A 29 -2.76 -7.29 5.88
C GLU A 29 -3.50 -7.72 4.61
N ARG A 30 -4.28 -8.81 4.69
CA ARG A 30 -5.12 -9.30 3.58
C ARG A 30 -6.30 -8.38 3.25
N GLU A 31 -6.98 -7.85 4.26
CA GLU A 31 -8.25 -7.13 4.07
C GLU A 31 -8.09 -5.61 3.97
N VAL A 32 -6.94 -5.05 4.40
CA VAL A 32 -6.74 -3.60 4.45
C VAL A 32 -5.47 -3.17 3.73
N LEU A 33 -4.30 -3.72 4.09
CA LEU A 33 -3.02 -3.20 3.58
C LEU A 33 -2.78 -3.54 2.11
N ILE A 34 -2.95 -4.80 1.71
CA ILE A 34 -2.83 -5.21 0.30
C ILE A 34 -3.90 -4.51 -0.56
N PRO A 35 -5.19 -4.48 -0.17
CA PRO A 35 -6.21 -3.72 -0.89
C PRO A 35 -5.93 -2.21 -0.99
N LYS A 36 -5.20 -1.62 -0.03
CA LYS A 36 -4.74 -0.24 -0.11
C LYS A 36 -3.67 -0.08 -1.18
N ILE A 37 -2.65 -0.94 -1.20
CA ILE A 37 -1.60 -0.93 -2.25
C ILE A 37 -2.24 -1.10 -3.64
N MET A 38 -3.18 -2.04 -3.79
CA MET A 38 -3.92 -2.23 -5.03
C MET A 38 -4.65 -0.95 -5.46
N ARG A 39 -5.32 -0.27 -4.53
CA ARG A 39 -6.04 0.98 -4.81
C ARG A 39 -5.11 2.07 -5.30
N ASP A 40 -4.00 2.26 -4.58
CA ASP A 40 -3.07 3.35 -4.83
C ASP A 40 -2.39 3.14 -6.19
N ARG A 41 -1.91 1.92 -6.47
CA ARG A 41 -1.37 1.53 -7.77
C ARG A 41 -2.40 1.64 -8.89
N ALA A 42 -3.63 1.15 -8.69
CA ALA A 42 -4.65 1.20 -9.73
C ALA A 42 -5.02 2.64 -10.09
N LYS A 43 -5.04 3.57 -9.13
CA LYS A 43 -5.26 5.00 -9.40
C LYS A 43 -4.13 5.63 -10.19
N THR A 44 -2.87 5.26 -9.91
CA THR A 44 -1.71 5.89 -10.54
C THR A 44 -1.35 5.28 -11.89
N GLU A 45 -1.48 3.96 -12.03
CA GLU A 45 -0.99 3.21 -13.20
C GLU A 45 -2.09 2.96 -14.24
N PHE A 46 -3.35 2.71 -13.83
CA PHE A 46 -4.38 2.23 -14.76
C PHE A 46 -5.59 3.17 -14.90
N CYS A 47 -6.07 3.73 -13.78
CA CYS A 47 -7.28 4.56 -13.73
C CYS A 47 -6.94 6.06 -13.65
N SER A 48 -5.78 6.47 -14.18
CA SER A 48 -5.29 7.86 -14.08
C SER A 48 -6.23 8.84 -14.77
N LYS A 49 -6.86 8.42 -15.88
CA LYS A 49 -7.85 9.20 -16.61
C LYS A 49 -9.12 9.44 -15.77
N GLU A 50 -9.69 8.38 -15.20
CA GLU A 50 -10.90 8.46 -14.37
C GLU A 50 -10.64 9.27 -13.09
N VAL A 51 -9.42 9.18 -12.54
CA VAL A 51 -8.98 10.03 -11.44
C VAL A 51 -8.95 11.50 -11.85
N ALA A 52 -8.38 11.83 -13.01
CA ALA A 52 -8.34 13.19 -13.54
C ALA A 52 -9.75 13.74 -13.79
N ASP A 53 -10.61 12.99 -14.49
CA ASP A 53 -12.00 13.38 -14.77
C ASP A 53 -12.79 13.62 -13.48
N PHE A 54 -12.60 12.77 -12.46
CA PHE A 54 -13.21 12.95 -11.16
C PHE A 54 -12.67 14.18 -10.45
N GLN A 55 -11.35 14.38 -10.41
CA GLN A 55 -10.71 15.56 -9.80
C GLN A 55 -11.17 16.86 -10.44
N ASP A 56 -11.30 16.91 -11.76
CA ASP A 56 -11.72 18.12 -12.47
C ASP A 56 -13.19 18.43 -12.21
N CYS A 57 -14.04 17.42 -12.12
CA CYS A 57 -15.41 17.60 -11.63
C CYS A 57 -15.45 18.13 -10.20
N CYS A 58 -14.60 17.60 -9.30
CA CYS A 58 -14.53 18.03 -7.91
C CYS A 58 -14.14 19.50 -7.79
N LYS A 59 -13.14 19.95 -8.57
CA LYS A 59 -12.69 21.35 -8.62
C LYS A 59 -13.81 22.27 -9.12
N ALA A 60 -14.58 21.85 -10.12
CA ALA A 60 -15.66 22.65 -10.69
C ALA A 60 -16.91 22.75 -9.80
N SER A 61 -17.17 21.72 -8.99
CA SER A 61 -18.46 21.55 -8.31
C SER A 61 -18.53 22.10 -6.88
N SER A 62 -17.39 22.46 -6.28
CA SER A 62 -17.30 22.99 -4.91
C SER A 62 -18.19 22.18 -3.92
N ILE A 63 -19.12 22.82 -3.23
CA ILE A 63 -19.99 22.21 -2.20
C ILE A 63 -20.96 21.16 -2.78
N LEU A 64 -21.32 21.21 -4.06
CA LEU A 64 -22.31 20.32 -4.68
C LEU A 64 -21.71 19.04 -5.30
N MET A 65 -20.41 18.81 -5.11
CA MET A 65 -19.63 17.70 -5.70
C MET A 65 -20.29 16.31 -5.58
N VAL A 66 -20.88 15.97 -4.43
CA VAL A 66 -21.46 14.63 -4.19
C VAL A 66 -22.72 14.40 -5.05
N ALA A 67 -23.40 15.46 -5.45
CA ALA A 67 -24.54 15.39 -6.36
C ALA A 67 -24.11 15.44 -7.83
N THR A 68 -23.17 16.32 -8.18
CA THR A 68 -22.77 16.58 -9.56
C THR A 68 -21.79 15.57 -10.13
N CYS A 69 -20.84 15.08 -9.33
CA CYS A 69 -19.75 14.20 -9.78
C CYS A 69 -20.04 12.71 -9.68
N ARG A 70 -21.32 12.33 -9.57
CA ARG A 70 -21.74 10.93 -9.43
C ARG A 70 -21.30 10.08 -10.62
N LYS A 71 -21.39 10.63 -11.84
CA LYS A 71 -21.00 9.94 -13.07
C LYS A 71 -19.49 9.62 -13.08
N GLN A 72 -18.65 10.61 -12.82
CA GLN A 72 -17.19 10.45 -12.77
C GLN A 72 -16.78 9.52 -11.62
N ASN A 73 -17.46 9.61 -10.47
CA ASN A 73 -17.21 8.70 -9.35
C ASN A 73 -17.57 7.24 -9.69
N SER A 74 -18.70 7.00 -10.38
CA SER A 74 -19.06 5.66 -10.83
C SER A 74 -18.04 5.10 -11.82
N ALA A 75 -17.60 5.90 -12.80
CA ALA A 75 -16.57 5.49 -13.76
C ALA A 75 -15.24 5.12 -13.06
N LEU A 76 -14.79 5.95 -12.11
CA LEU A 76 -13.61 5.65 -11.30
C LEU A 76 -13.79 4.37 -10.46
N LYS A 77 -14.96 4.19 -9.85
CA LYS A 77 -15.28 2.99 -9.06
C LYS A 77 -15.28 1.73 -9.94
N GLU A 78 -15.83 1.80 -11.13
CA GLU A 78 -15.86 0.71 -12.10
C GLU A 78 -14.43 0.32 -12.51
N CYS A 79 -13.60 1.29 -12.90
CA CYS A 79 -12.20 1.03 -13.24
C CYS A 79 -11.45 0.36 -12.08
N LEU A 80 -11.56 0.89 -10.85
CA LEU A 80 -10.91 0.30 -9.69
C LEU A 80 -11.41 -1.12 -9.39
N THR A 81 -12.72 -1.36 -9.54
CA THR A 81 -13.33 -2.67 -9.26
C THR A 81 -12.81 -3.76 -10.20
N GLN A 82 -12.58 -3.42 -11.48
CA GLN A 82 -11.99 -4.35 -12.45
C GLN A 82 -10.60 -4.83 -12.00
N TRP A 83 -9.75 -3.91 -11.53
CA TRP A 83 -8.42 -4.25 -11.02
C TRP A 83 -8.46 -4.97 -9.67
N TYR A 84 -9.43 -4.68 -8.81
CA TYR A 84 -9.63 -5.42 -7.57
C TYR A 84 -9.97 -6.90 -7.77
N GLN A 85 -10.63 -7.23 -8.88
CA GLN A 85 -11.00 -8.60 -9.24
C GLN A 85 -9.90 -9.34 -10.01
N ASN A 86 -8.81 -8.66 -10.37
CA ASN A 86 -7.70 -9.26 -11.09
C ASN A 86 -6.75 -9.97 -10.11
N ASP A 87 -6.73 -11.30 -10.16
CA ASP A 87 -5.91 -12.13 -9.27
C ASP A 87 -4.40 -11.95 -9.49
N ALA A 88 -3.96 -11.74 -10.73
CA ALA A 88 -2.54 -11.50 -11.02
C ALA A 88 -2.07 -10.19 -10.39
N PHE A 89 -2.85 -9.11 -10.56
CA PHE A 89 -2.56 -7.82 -9.94
C PHE A 89 -2.58 -7.88 -8.41
N LYS A 90 -3.51 -8.66 -7.84
CA LYS A 90 -3.60 -8.90 -6.40
C LYS A 90 -2.36 -9.62 -5.86
N GLU A 91 -1.86 -10.63 -6.58
CA GLU A 91 -0.64 -11.34 -6.20
C GLU A 91 0.60 -10.44 -6.29
N GLU A 92 0.73 -9.63 -7.34
CA GLU A 92 1.80 -8.62 -7.43
C GLU A 92 1.78 -7.65 -6.25
N CYS A 93 0.61 -7.09 -5.92
CA CYS A 93 0.47 -6.17 -4.79
C CYS A 93 0.77 -6.85 -3.44
N LYS A 94 0.48 -8.14 -3.32
CA LYS A 94 0.86 -8.95 -2.16
C LYS A 94 2.37 -9.13 -2.07
N GLN A 95 3.07 -9.36 -3.19
CA GLN A 95 4.54 -9.46 -3.18
C GLN A 95 5.19 -8.13 -2.78
N ILE A 96 4.68 -7.00 -3.29
CA ILE A 96 5.12 -5.66 -2.88
C ILE A 96 4.95 -5.49 -1.37
N TYR A 97 3.78 -5.86 -0.83
CA TYR A 97 3.54 -5.79 0.62
C TYR A 97 4.51 -6.64 1.44
N LEU A 98 4.74 -7.89 1.01
CA LEU A 98 5.64 -8.81 1.70
C LEU A 98 7.08 -8.29 1.70
N GLN A 99 7.54 -7.74 0.57
CA GLN A 99 8.86 -7.11 0.48
C GLN A 99 8.98 -5.91 1.41
N GLU A 100 8.01 -4.99 1.39
CA GLU A 100 8.02 -3.82 2.29
C GLU A 100 8.03 -4.21 3.77
N ARG A 101 7.30 -5.27 4.12
CA ARG A 101 7.26 -5.83 5.47
C ARG A 101 8.59 -6.48 5.84
N ALA A 102 9.18 -7.25 4.94
CA ALA A 102 10.48 -7.87 5.15
C ALA A 102 11.55 -6.80 5.41
N ASP A 103 11.58 -5.76 4.57
CA ASP A 103 12.48 -4.61 4.75
C ASP A 103 12.25 -3.90 6.09
N TYR A 104 10.98 -3.69 6.49
CA TYR A 104 10.68 -3.05 7.77
C TYR A 104 11.13 -3.91 8.96
N ARG A 105 10.92 -5.23 8.89
CA ARG A 105 11.34 -6.17 9.93
C ARG A 105 12.86 -6.32 9.99
N SER A 106 13.55 -6.24 8.85
CA SER A 106 15.01 -6.38 8.76
C SER A 106 15.78 -5.10 9.12
N THR A 107 15.22 -3.92 8.81
CA THR A 107 15.89 -2.62 9.05
C THR A 107 15.35 -1.85 10.25
N GLY A 108 14.12 -2.14 10.68
CA GLY A 108 13.40 -1.35 11.69
C GLY A 108 12.90 0.01 11.18
N ILE A 109 13.16 0.39 9.92
CA ILE A 109 12.84 1.72 9.38
C ILE A 109 11.55 1.68 8.55
N PRO A 110 10.51 2.45 8.89
CA PRO A 110 9.27 2.50 8.11
C PRO A 110 9.49 3.03 6.69
N LYS A 111 8.76 2.51 5.71
CA LYS A 111 8.84 2.93 4.29
C LYS A 111 8.75 4.45 4.10
N LYS A 112 7.87 5.14 4.84
CA LYS A 112 7.71 6.61 4.76
C LYS A 112 9.02 7.36 5.03
N HIS A 113 9.78 6.91 6.03
CA HIS A 113 11.07 7.51 6.38
C HIS A 113 12.22 7.08 5.47
N ARG A 114 12.06 5.99 4.70
CA ARG A 114 13.03 5.59 3.66
C ARG A 114 12.91 6.45 2.40
N LEU A 115 11.68 6.86 2.04
CA LEU A 115 11.42 7.70 0.87
C LEU A 115 11.81 9.18 1.09
N GLU A 116 11.78 9.67 2.32
CA GLU A 116 12.20 11.05 2.66
C GLU A 116 13.74 11.23 2.68
N LYS A 117 14.53 10.15 2.61
CA LYS A 117 16.00 10.17 2.66
C LYS A 117 16.69 9.89 1.31
N LEU A 118 15.91 9.70 0.25
CA LEU A 118 16.38 9.59 -1.14
C LEU A 118 16.16 10.92 -1.85
#